data_AF-A0A2S6UJX8-F1
#
_entry.id   AF-A0A2S6UJX8-F1
#
_cell.length_a   1.000
_cell.length_b   1.000
_cell.length_c   1.000
_cell.angle_alpha   90.00
_cell.angle_beta   90.00
_cell.angle_gamma   90.00
#
_symmetry.space_group_name_H-M   'P 1'
#
loop_
_entity.id
_entity.type
_entity.pdbx_description
1 polymer ?
#
loop_
_entity_poly.entity_id
_entity_poly.type
_entity_poly.pdbx_seq_one_letter_code
_entity_poly.pdbx_strand_id
1 'polypeptide(L)'
;MKPQKIGNFSVRKLVEVVDYLSPEFAFNEYDESKCKDYLKWLSPHFMLSSNAGINLLFSFHSFVVQGNNKTILIDTCIGNHKERSALPSWHNQNRPYIDNLRSMGIDIKDIDYVMCTHLHADHVGWNTQLINGKWIPTFPNAKYIFSKMDYQKHDLIYKNKSKSNDQNPNPGEGDFYASWEDSIIPVINSGNYELVDYDYNIDDSVSIIHTPGHTP
;
A
#
# COMPACT_ATOMS: atom_id res chain seq x y z
N MET A 1 -17.84 3.12 5.43
CA MET A 1 -18.34 3.68 4.15
C MET A 1 -19.31 2.69 3.53
N LYS A 2 -20.44 3.13 2.94
CA LYS A 2 -21.34 2.22 2.21
C LYS A 2 -20.60 1.64 0.99
N PRO A 3 -20.78 0.35 0.64
CA PRO A 3 -20.20 -0.21 -0.57
C PRO A 3 -20.66 0.57 -1.81
N GLN A 4 -19.73 0.91 -2.69
CA GLN A 4 -20.06 1.48 -4.01
C GLN A 4 -20.39 0.32 -4.96
N LYS A 5 -21.42 0.49 -5.79
CA LYS A 5 -21.83 -0.51 -6.79
C LYS A 5 -21.52 0.02 -8.19
N ILE A 6 -20.82 -0.78 -8.98
CA ILE A 6 -20.45 -0.48 -10.37
C ILE A 6 -20.81 -1.71 -11.21
N GLY A 7 -21.96 -1.67 -11.89
CA GLY A 7 -22.51 -2.86 -12.53
C GLY A 7 -22.65 -4.03 -11.54
N ASN A 8 -22.06 -5.18 -11.87
CA ASN A 8 -22.04 -6.37 -11.02
C ASN A 8 -20.98 -6.35 -9.91
N PHE A 9 -20.17 -5.28 -9.83
CA PHE A 9 -19.10 -5.15 -8.85
C PHE A 9 -19.54 -4.36 -7.62
N SER A 10 -18.97 -4.72 -6.48
CA SER A 10 -18.96 -3.89 -5.28
C SER A 10 -17.55 -3.51 -4.91
N VAL A 11 -17.36 -2.24 -4.59
CA VAL A 11 -16.07 -1.69 -4.14
C VAL A 11 -16.25 -1.21 -2.70
N ARG A 12 -15.39 -1.70 -1.81
CA ARG A 12 -15.37 -1.34 -0.39
C ARG A 12 -13.98 -0.90 0.01
N LYS A 13 -13.91 0.13 0.85
CA LYS A 13 -12.65 0.60 1.44
C LYS A 13 -12.39 -0.16 2.73
N LEU A 14 -11.22 -0.77 2.84
CA LEU A 14 -10.69 -1.36 4.07
C LEU A 14 -9.59 -0.44 4.59
N VAL A 15 -9.90 0.37 5.61
CA VAL A 15 -8.94 1.33 6.17
C VAL A 15 -8.05 0.62 7.17
N GLU A 16 -6.73 0.76 7.01
CA GLU A 16 -5.77 0.36 8.03
C GLU A 16 -5.59 1.48 9.06
N VAL A 17 -5.29 2.70 8.60
CA VAL A 17 -5.14 3.88 9.47
C VAL A 17 -5.44 5.17 8.71
N VAL A 18 -5.76 6.21 9.47
CA VAL A 18 -5.71 7.60 9.02
C VAL A 18 -4.69 8.34 9.87
N ASP A 19 -3.57 8.74 9.26
CA ASP A 19 -2.51 9.50 9.91
C ASP A 19 -2.68 11.01 9.67
N TYR A 20 -2.13 11.79 10.59
CA TYR A 20 -2.05 13.24 10.50
C TYR A 20 -0.60 13.60 10.24
N LEU A 21 -0.30 13.95 9.00
CA LEU A 21 1.06 14.26 8.56
C LEU A 21 1.19 15.74 8.25
N SER A 22 2.36 16.30 8.51
CA SER A 22 2.60 17.70 8.16
C SER A 22 2.62 17.85 6.63
N PRO A 23 2.16 18.98 6.05
CA PRO A 23 2.20 19.19 4.61
C PRO A 23 3.60 19.06 3.98
N GLU A 24 4.65 19.38 4.73
CA GLU A 24 6.06 19.24 4.31
C GLU A 24 6.47 17.78 4.07
N PHE A 25 5.76 16.81 4.66
CA PHE A 25 5.95 15.40 4.33
C PHE A 25 5.57 15.09 2.87
N ALA A 26 4.55 15.76 2.34
CA ALA A 26 3.98 15.47 1.02
C ALA A 26 4.43 16.46 -0.06
N PHE A 27 4.76 17.69 0.32
CA PHE A 27 5.04 18.78 -0.61
C PHE A 27 6.37 19.46 -0.26
N ASN A 28 7.35 19.31 -1.16
CA ASN A 28 8.66 19.98 -1.03
C ASN A 28 8.56 21.51 -1.02
N GLU A 29 7.53 22.08 -1.67
CA GLU A 29 7.30 23.52 -1.81
C GLU A 29 6.04 23.98 -1.06
N TYR A 30 5.78 23.41 0.12
CA TYR A 30 4.64 23.81 0.93
C TYR A 30 4.73 25.28 1.35
N ASP A 31 3.62 26.01 1.15
CA ASP A 31 3.42 27.38 1.59
C ASP A 31 2.04 27.49 2.23
N GLU A 32 2.01 27.59 3.55
CA GLU A 32 0.78 27.68 4.33
C GLU A 32 -0.13 28.81 3.85
N SER A 33 0.43 29.93 3.38
CA SER A 33 -0.36 31.07 2.93
C SER A 33 -1.26 30.73 1.74
N LYS A 34 -0.82 29.82 0.87
CA LYS A 34 -1.61 29.33 -0.27
C LYS A 34 -2.74 28.40 0.15
N CYS A 35 -2.62 27.72 1.29
CA CYS A 35 -3.63 26.79 1.77
C CYS A 35 -4.80 27.48 2.48
N LYS A 36 -4.58 28.68 3.05
CA LYS A 36 -5.58 29.39 3.87
C LYS A 36 -6.92 29.57 3.16
N ASP A 37 -6.89 29.89 1.87
CA ASP A 37 -8.09 30.11 1.07
C ASP A 37 -8.90 28.82 0.83
N TYR A 38 -8.24 27.65 0.90
CA TYR A 38 -8.86 26.35 0.66
C TYR A 38 -9.20 25.59 1.94
N LEU A 39 -8.74 26.04 3.12
CA LEU A 39 -8.95 25.34 4.39
C LEU A 39 -10.42 25.07 4.68
N LYS A 40 -11.31 25.99 4.31
CA LYS A 40 -12.76 25.82 4.52
C LYS A 40 -13.33 24.64 3.72
N TRP A 41 -12.78 24.35 2.54
CA TRP A 41 -13.21 23.23 1.70
C TRP A 41 -12.48 21.93 2.05
N LEU A 42 -11.20 22.02 2.43
CA LEU A 42 -10.37 20.87 2.75
C LEU A 42 -10.67 20.29 4.14
N SER A 43 -11.12 21.12 5.08
CA SER A 43 -11.51 20.69 6.43
C SER A 43 -12.97 20.23 6.49
N PRO A 44 -13.30 19.15 7.24
CA PRO A 44 -12.40 18.35 8.09
C PRO A 44 -11.84 17.10 7.39
N HIS A 45 -12.06 16.94 6.09
CA HIS A 45 -11.92 15.64 5.41
C HIS A 45 -10.52 15.36 4.86
N PHE A 46 -9.76 16.40 4.52
CA PHE A 46 -8.45 16.30 3.90
C PHE A 46 -7.37 17.01 4.71
N MET A 47 -7.75 18.06 5.44
CA MET A 47 -6.82 18.83 6.27
C MET A 47 -7.50 19.26 7.56
N LEU A 48 -6.74 19.28 8.66
CA LEU A 48 -7.17 19.86 9.93
C LEU A 48 -6.23 20.98 10.32
N SER A 49 -6.82 22.11 10.72
CA SER A 49 -6.09 23.23 11.31
C SER A 49 -6.27 23.18 12.82
N SER A 50 -5.16 23.31 13.55
CA SER A 50 -5.11 23.38 15.00
C SER A 50 -4.14 24.47 15.45
N ASN A 51 -4.07 24.74 16.74
CA ASN A 51 -3.06 25.66 17.30
C ASN A 51 -1.61 25.18 17.05
N ALA A 52 -1.41 23.89 16.77
CA ALA A 52 -0.12 23.30 16.42
C ALA A 52 0.22 23.38 14.92
N GLY A 53 -0.65 24.00 14.11
CA GLY A 53 -0.49 24.10 12.66
C GLY A 53 -1.51 23.25 11.89
N ILE A 54 -1.25 23.11 10.60
CA ILE A 54 -2.10 22.37 9.65
C ILE A 54 -1.53 20.96 9.46
N ASN A 55 -2.40 19.95 9.49
CA ASN A 55 -2.06 18.57 9.16
C ASN A 55 -2.91 18.07 7.99
N LEU A 56 -2.29 17.30 7.10
CA LEU A 56 -2.94 16.51 6.07
C LEU A 56 -3.47 15.21 6.67
N LEU A 57 -4.64 14.77 6.23
CA LEU A 57 -5.22 13.48 6.60
C LEU A 57 -4.86 12.45 5.54
N PHE A 58 -3.91 11.57 5.88
CA PHE A 58 -3.49 10.47 5.02
C PHE A 58 -4.22 9.19 5.39
N SER A 59 -5.07 8.70 4.49
CA SER A 59 -5.74 7.42 4.69
C SER A 59 -4.97 6.31 3.97
N PHE A 60 -4.38 5.41 4.74
CA PHE A 60 -3.81 4.16 4.23
C PHE A 60 -4.90 3.10 4.25
N HIS A 61 -5.29 2.66 3.07
CA HIS A 61 -6.42 1.76 2.89
C HIS A 61 -6.28 0.95 1.63
N SER A 62 -6.86 -0.24 1.68
CA SER A 62 -7.06 -1.09 0.54
C SER A 62 -8.45 -0.88 -0.06
N PHE A 63 -8.59 -1.20 -1.34
CA PHE A 63 -9.89 -1.40 -1.95
C PHE A 63 -10.16 -2.88 -2.15
N VAL A 64 -11.28 -3.34 -1.62
CA VAL A 64 -11.80 -4.69 -1.87
C VAL A 64 -12.84 -4.60 -2.98
N VAL A 65 -12.54 -5.22 -4.11
CA VAL A 65 -13.41 -5.28 -5.29
C VAL A 65 -13.96 -6.70 -5.42
N GLN A 66 -15.28 -6.84 -5.39
CA GLN A 66 -15.96 -8.13 -5.49
C GLN A 66 -16.96 -8.12 -6.63
N GLY A 67 -16.87 -9.09 -7.53
CA GLY A 67 -17.78 -9.25 -8.66
C GLY A 67 -17.34 -10.42 -9.54
N ASN A 68 -18.25 -10.95 -10.34
CA ASN A 68 -17.98 -12.08 -11.25
C ASN A 68 -17.29 -13.29 -10.57
N ASN A 69 -17.70 -13.61 -9.33
CA ASN A 69 -17.12 -14.66 -8.49
C ASN A 69 -15.62 -14.49 -8.16
N LYS A 70 -15.13 -13.25 -8.15
CA LYS A 70 -13.76 -12.91 -7.76
C LYS A 70 -13.75 -11.89 -6.62
N THR A 71 -12.73 -11.96 -5.77
CA THR A 71 -12.36 -10.95 -4.79
C THR A 71 -10.94 -10.47 -5.06
N ILE A 72 -10.83 -9.19 -5.41
CA ILE A 72 -9.56 -8.51 -5.70
C ILE A 72 -9.28 -7.54 -4.55
N LEU A 73 -8.07 -7.61 -4.00
CA LEU A 73 -7.56 -6.66 -3.02
C LEU A 73 -6.55 -5.73 -3.70
N ILE A 74 -6.88 -4.45 -3.77
CA ILE A 74 -6.00 -3.40 -4.32
C ILE A 74 -5.28 -2.73 -3.16
N ASP A 75 -3.95 -2.79 -3.21
CA ASP A 75 -3.00 -2.45 -2.16
C ASP A 75 -3.22 -3.22 -0.85
N THR A 76 -2.18 -3.28 -0.03
CA THR A 76 -2.17 -4.03 1.23
C THR A 76 -1.62 -3.20 2.40
N CYS A 77 -1.61 -1.88 2.25
CA CYS A 77 -1.27 -0.94 3.32
C CYS A 77 0.14 -1.20 3.94
N ILE A 78 0.35 -0.83 5.21
CA ILE A 78 1.67 -0.75 5.87
C ILE A 78 2.11 -2.07 6.51
N GLY A 79 1.18 -2.86 7.06
CA GLY A 79 1.49 -4.16 7.65
C GLY A 79 1.90 -4.12 9.13
N ASN A 80 1.65 -5.20 9.84
CA ASN A 80 2.08 -5.36 11.23
C ASN A 80 3.52 -5.89 11.35
N HIS A 81 4.18 -5.53 12.46
CA HIS A 81 5.53 -6.00 12.83
C HIS A 81 6.63 -5.62 11.83
N LYS A 82 6.38 -4.58 11.04
CA LYS A 82 7.26 -4.11 9.99
C LYS A 82 8.25 -3.08 10.54
N GLU A 83 9.52 -3.25 10.19
CA GLU A 83 10.54 -2.24 10.45
C GLU A 83 10.36 -1.10 9.45
N ARG A 84 9.78 0.02 9.91
CA ARG A 84 9.58 1.25 9.14
C ARG A 84 10.11 2.42 9.94
N SER A 85 11.06 3.14 9.39
CA SER A 85 11.82 4.21 10.03
C SER A 85 11.38 5.60 9.57
N ALA A 86 10.70 5.71 8.42
CA ALA A 86 10.28 7.00 7.87
C ALA A 86 9.21 7.68 8.73
N LEU A 87 8.26 6.90 9.26
CA LEU A 87 7.19 7.39 10.12
C LEU A 87 7.04 6.51 11.36
N PRO A 88 7.10 7.07 12.59
CA PRO A 88 6.88 6.29 13.82
C PRO A 88 5.52 5.58 13.86
N SER A 89 4.49 6.13 13.21
CA SER A 89 3.17 5.52 13.09
C SER A 89 3.16 4.27 12.21
N TRP A 90 4.24 3.96 11.48
CA TRP A 90 4.35 2.79 10.61
C TRP A 90 5.23 1.70 11.23
N HIS A 91 6.07 2.05 12.19
CA HIS A 91 7.04 1.16 12.80
C HIS A 91 6.37 0.14 13.72
N ASN A 92 6.66 -1.16 13.56
CA ASN A 92 6.29 -2.24 14.47
C ASN A 92 4.81 -2.19 14.91
N GLN A 93 3.92 -1.93 13.95
CA GLN A 93 2.50 -1.77 14.22
C GLN A 93 1.83 -3.10 14.57
N ASN A 94 0.70 -3.02 15.28
CA ASN A 94 -0.18 -4.14 15.56
C ASN A 94 -1.65 -3.69 15.44
N ARG A 95 -2.15 -3.67 14.20
CA ARG A 95 -3.49 -3.20 13.82
C ARG A 95 -4.39 -4.37 13.43
N PRO A 96 -5.72 -4.23 13.60
CA PRO A 96 -6.70 -5.30 13.33
C PRO A 96 -7.07 -5.41 11.83
N TYR A 97 -6.12 -5.27 10.91
CA TYR A 97 -6.42 -5.22 9.46
C TYR A 97 -7.13 -6.49 8.95
N ILE A 98 -6.62 -7.68 9.33
CA ILE A 98 -7.22 -8.97 8.96
C ILE A 98 -8.60 -9.13 9.61
N ASP A 99 -8.77 -8.73 10.87
CA ASP A 99 -10.07 -8.81 11.54
C ASP A 99 -11.08 -7.84 10.92
N ASN A 100 -10.63 -6.66 10.49
CA ASN A 100 -11.44 -5.71 9.74
C ASN A 100 -11.84 -6.29 8.37
N LEU A 101 -10.95 -6.98 7.66
CA LEU A 101 -11.29 -7.71 6.43
C LEU A 101 -12.35 -8.80 6.71
N ARG A 102 -12.19 -9.57 7.78
CA ARG A 102 -13.19 -10.57 8.22
C ARG A 102 -14.53 -9.98 8.60
N SER A 103 -14.54 -8.80 9.22
CA SER A 103 -15.78 -8.07 9.53
C SER A 103 -16.57 -7.67 8.28
N MET A 104 -15.89 -7.59 7.12
CA MET A 104 -16.49 -7.39 5.81
C MET A 104 -17.04 -8.69 5.20
N GLY A 105 -16.92 -9.82 5.89
CA GLY A 105 -17.33 -11.15 5.44
C GLY A 105 -16.34 -11.79 4.46
N ILE A 106 -15.05 -11.46 4.57
CA ILE A 106 -13.98 -11.94 3.68
C ILE A 106 -12.84 -12.50 4.55
N ASP A 107 -12.48 -13.76 4.37
CA ASP A 107 -11.25 -14.32 4.92
C ASP A 107 -10.07 -14.11 3.96
N ILE A 108 -8.84 -14.17 4.49
CA ILE A 108 -7.61 -14.05 3.70
C ILE A 108 -7.51 -15.12 2.59
N LYS A 109 -8.21 -16.25 2.73
CA LYS A 109 -8.28 -17.33 1.74
C LYS A 109 -9.27 -17.05 0.61
N ASP A 110 -10.16 -16.07 0.77
CA ASP A 110 -11.18 -15.73 -0.23
C ASP A 110 -10.65 -14.72 -1.26
N ILE A 111 -9.43 -14.21 -1.09
CA ILE A 111 -8.79 -13.28 -2.01
C ILE A 111 -8.20 -14.07 -3.19
N ASP A 112 -8.69 -13.78 -4.40
CA ASP A 112 -8.21 -14.40 -5.65
C ASP A 112 -7.00 -13.64 -6.22
N TYR A 113 -7.00 -12.31 -6.06
CA TYR A 113 -5.94 -11.44 -6.56
C TYR A 113 -5.57 -10.39 -5.52
N VAL A 114 -4.27 -10.20 -5.34
CA VAL A 114 -3.71 -9.05 -4.63
C VAL A 114 -2.97 -8.23 -5.66
N MET A 115 -3.34 -6.97 -5.83
CA MET A 115 -2.69 -6.06 -6.77
C MET A 115 -2.16 -4.85 -6.01
N CYS A 116 -0.86 -4.61 -6.06
CA CYS A 116 -0.30 -3.36 -5.56
C CYS A 116 -0.24 -2.37 -6.73
N THR A 117 -0.72 -1.14 -6.51
CA THR A 117 -0.64 -0.05 -7.49
C THR A 117 0.81 0.29 -7.81
N HIS A 118 1.68 0.21 -6.79
CA HIS A 118 3.13 0.30 -6.89
C HIS A 118 3.78 -0.36 -5.66
N LEU A 119 5.11 -0.48 -5.64
CA LEU A 119 5.82 -1.32 -4.66
C LEU A 119 6.41 -0.56 -3.45
N HIS A 120 5.81 0.56 -3.04
CA HIS A 120 6.19 1.25 -1.81
C HIS A 120 5.69 0.54 -0.53
N ALA A 121 6.36 0.84 0.58
CA ALA A 121 6.19 0.16 1.87
C ALA A 121 4.76 0.20 2.42
N ASP A 122 4.01 1.26 2.13
CA ASP A 122 2.61 1.49 2.52
C ASP A 122 1.59 0.91 1.53
N HIS A 123 2.04 0.21 0.49
CA HIS A 123 1.18 -0.51 -0.46
C HIS A 123 1.36 -2.02 -0.36
N VAL A 124 2.51 -2.49 0.12
CA VAL A 124 2.90 -3.89 0.07
C VAL A 124 2.89 -4.58 1.43
N GLY A 125 2.70 -3.84 2.53
CA GLY A 125 2.97 -4.30 3.88
C GLY A 125 2.21 -5.56 4.31
N TRP A 126 0.89 -5.63 4.05
CA TRP A 126 0.11 -6.84 4.33
C TRP A 126 0.22 -7.91 3.24
N ASN A 127 1.07 -7.76 2.21
CA ASN A 127 1.37 -8.89 1.32
C ASN A 127 1.86 -10.10 2.10
N THR A 128 2.54 -9.87 3.22
CA THR A 128 3.03 -10.91 4.13
C THR A 128 2.64 -10.65 5.58
N GLN A 129 2.62 -11.72 6.36
CA GLN A 129 2.44 -11.70 7.81
C GLN A 129 3.57 -12.47 8.48
N LEU A 130 3.92 -12.06 9.71
CA LEU A 130 4.95 -12.73 10.49
C LEU A 130 4.36 -13.90 11.25
N ILE A 131 4.69 -15.13 10.86
CA ILE A 131 4.24 -16.36 11.51
C ILE A 131 5.47 -17.17 11.90
N ASN A 132 5.63 -17.45 13.20
CA ASN A 132 6.75 -18.20 13.75
C ASN A 132 8.12 -17.65 13.31
N GLY A 133 8.26 -16.31 13.31
CA GLY A 133 9.49 -15.62 12.93
C GLY A 133 9.79 -15.61 11.43
N LYS A 134 8.85 -16.02 10.59
CA LYS A 134 8.99 -16.00 9.13
C LYS A 134 7.90 -15.17 8.48
N TRP A 135 8.29 -14.35 7.51
CA TRP A 135 7.37 -13.69 6.61
C TRP A 135 6.79 -14.70 5.64
N ILE A 136 5.46 -14.86 5.65
CA ILE A 136 4.73 -15.71 4.71
C ILE A 136 3.64 -14.89 4.01
N PRO A 137 3.26 -15.22 2.76
CA PRO A 137 2.15 -14.54 2.09
C PRO A 137 0.88 -14.56 2.95
N THR A 138 0.26 -13.40 3.14
CA THR A 138 -0.98 -13.26 3.92
C THR A 138 -2.17 -13.89 3.22
N PHE A 139 -2.20 -13.84 1.89
CA PHE A 139 -3.34 -14.26 1.06
C PHE A 139 -2.94 -15.51 0.26
N PRO A 140 -3.06 -16.71 0.86
CA PRO A 140 -2.39 -17.92 0.34
C PRO A 140 -2.94 -18.43 -0.99
N ASN A 141 -4.20 -18.11 -1.32
CA ASN A 141 -4.84 -18.49 -2.58
C ASN A 141 -4.72 -17.42 -3.66
N ALA A 142 -4.24 -16.22 -3.30
CA ALA A 142 -4.20 -15.10 -4.20
C ALA A 142 -3.05 -15.23 -5.19
N LYS A 143 -3.29 -14.81 -6.42
CA LYS A 143 -2.22 -14.42 -7.33
C LYS A 143 -1.84 -12.97 -7.06
N TYR A 144 -0.58 -12.72 -6.73
CA TYR A 144 -0.05 -11.38 -6.49
C TYR A 144 0.39 -10.74 -7.81
N ILE A 145 -0.26 -9.65 -8.19
CA ILE A 145 -0.01 -8.93 -9.43
C ILE A 145 0.90 -7.73 -9.14
N PHE A 146 2.07 -7.71 -9.77
CA PHE A 146 3.02 -6.61 -9.69
C PHE A 146 3.31 -6.06 -11.09
N SER A 147 3.38 -4.74 -11.21
CA SER A 147 3.92 -4.12 -12.43
C SER A 147 5.36 -4.60 -12.64
N LYS A 148 5.62 -5.13 -13.83
CA LYS A 148 6.94 -5.64 -14.22
C LYS A 148 8.00 -4.54 -14.18
N MET A 149 7.64 -3.32 -14.58
CA MET A 149 8.55 -2.18 -14.60
C MET A 149 8.92 -1.74 -13.19
N ASP A 150 7.92 -1.68 -12.30
CA ASP A 150 8.11 -1.37 -10.88
C ASP A 150 9.02 -2.42 -10.23
N TYR A 151 8.69 -3.70 -10.44
CA TYR A 151 9.48 -4.83 -9.95
C TYR A 151 10.93 -4.77 -10.42
N GLN A 152 11.17 -4.61 -11.72
CA GLN A 152 12.52 -4.60 -12.27
C GLN A 152 13.35 -3.44 -11.74
N LYS A 153 12.76 -2.25 -11.59
CA LYS A 153 13.46 -1.09 -11.02
C LYS A 153 13.78 -1.31 -9.54
N HIS A 154 12.81 -1.79 -8.75
CA HIS A 154 13.04 -2.07 -7.34
C HIS A 154 14.08 -3.19 -7.13
N ASP A 155 14.00 -4.27 -7.91
CA ASP A 155 14.97 -5.38 -7.87
C ASP A 155 16.39 -4.91 -8.23
N LEU A 156 16.53 -4.04 -9.24
CA LEU A 156 17.81 -3.45 -9.61
C LEU A 156 18.39 -2.58 -8.49
N ILE A 157 17.57 -1.73 -7.86
CA ILE A 157 17.98 -0.89 -6.72
C ILE A 157 18.41 -1.77 -5.55
N TYR A 158 17.60 -2.78 -5.20
CA TYR A 158 17.90 -3.73 -4.12
C TYR A 158 19.23 -4.47 -4.35
N LYS A 159 19.45 -5.02 -5.55
CA LYS A 159 20.71 -5.72 -5.89
C LYS A 159 21.92 -4.79 -5.85
N ASN A 160 21.75 -3.52 -6.19
CA ASN A 160 22.83 -2.53 -6.18
C ASN A 160 23.15 -2.01 -4.77
N LYS A 161 22.23 -2.11 -3.79
CA LYS A 161 22.50 -1.77 -2.38
C LYS A 161 23.72 -2.50 -1.82
N SER A 162 23.94 -3.75 -2.25
CA SER A 162 25.12 -4.53 -1.85
C SER A 162 26.47 -3.87 -2.20
N LYS A 163 26.46 -2.83 -3.06
CA LYS A 163 27.63 -2.06 -3.49
C LYS A 163 27.75 -0.68 -2.83
N SER A 164 26.72 -0.21 -2.14
CA SER A 164 26.74 1.06 -1.39
C SER A 164 26.92 0.77 0.10
N ASN A 165 28.11 1.08 0.64
CA ASN A 165 28.41 1.00 2.08
C ASN A 165 27.71 2.09 2.91
N ASP A 166 26.51 2.52 2.52
CA ASP A 166 25.80 3.54 3.27
C ASP A 166 25.24 2.92 4.56
N GLN A 167 25.85 3.32 5.68
CA GLN A 167 25.49 2.83 7.02
C GLN A 167 24.28 3.58 7.59
N ASN A 168 23.80 4.64 6.93
CA ASN A 168 22.66 5.44 7.37
C ASN A 168 21.82 5.90 6.15
N PRO A 169 21.08 4.99 5.50
CA PRO A 169 20.15 5.40 4.45
C PRO A 169 19.14 6.39 5.01
N ASN A 170 18.72 7.35 4.18
CA ASN A 170 17.63 8.23 4.57
C ASN A 170 16.38 7.37 4.90
N PRO A 171 15.53 7.78 5.85
CA PRO A 171 14.48 6.89 6.38
C PRO A 171 13.57 6.25 5.31
N GLY A 172 13.20 6.99 4.26
CA GLY A 172 12.40 6.45 3.14
C GLY A 172 13.12 5.36 2.32
N GLU A 173 14.44 5.45 2.20
CA GLU A 173 15.26 4.43 1.55
C GLU A 173 15.41 3.19 2.43
N GLY A 174 15.52 3.37 3.76
CA GLY A 174 15.45 2.25 4.72
C GLY A 174 14.16 1.44 4.57
N ASP A 175 13.03 2.13 4.46
CA ASP A 175 11.71 1.51 4.36
C ASP A 175 11.50 0.79 3.02
N PHE A 176 12.07 1.32 1.94
CA PHE A 176 12.13 0.61 0.65
C PHE A 176 12.80 -0.76 0.81
N TYR A 177 13.98 -0.82 1.44
CA TYR A 177 14.70 -2.08 1.56
C TYR A 177 14.01 -3.05 2.50
N ALA A 178 13.53 -2.57 3.65
CA ALA A 178 12.80 -3.38 4.60
C ALA A 178 11.53 -3.98 3.96
N SER A 179 10.74 -3.17 3.26
CA SER A 179 9.54 -3.65 2.57
C SER A 179 9.83 -4.62 1.44
N TRP A 180 10.93 -4.43 0.69
CA TRP A 180 11.35 -5.41 -0.31
C TRP A 180 11.65 -6.78 0.31
N GLU A 181 12.41 -6.80 1.42
CA GLU A 181 12.82 -8.02 2.12
C GLU A 181 11.64 -8.72 2.82
N ASP A 182 10.80 -7.96 3.51
CA ASP A 182 9.74 -8.50 4.35
C ASP A 182 8.42 -8.72 3.61
N SER A 183 8.13 -7.99 2.53
CA SER A 183 6.81 -7.97 1.89
C SER A 183 6.80 -8.42 0.42
N ILE A 184 7.91 -8.32 -0.30
CA ILE A 184 7.99 -8.72 -1.71
C ILE A 184 8.70 -10.06 -1.89
N ILE A 185 9.95 -10.20 -1.44
CA ILE A 185 10.74 -11.43 -1.60
C ILE A 185 9.99 -12.69 -1.13
N PRO A 186 9.27 -12.72 0.01
CA PRO A 186 8.55 -13.92 0.44
C PRO A 186 7.40 -14.30 -0.50
N VAL A 187 6.75 -13.31 -1.13
CA VAL A 187 5.72 -13.56 -2.16
C VAL A 187 6.37 -14.15 -3.41
N ILE A 188 7.48 -13.58 -3.87
CA ILE A 188 8.23 -14.10 -5.03
C ILE A 188 8.67 -15.56 -4.78
N ASN A 189 9.22 -15.83 -3.60
CA ASN A 189 9.67 -17.17 -3.21
C ASN A 189 8.53 -18.19 -3.09
N SER A 190 7.30 -17.74 -2.85
CA SER A 190 6.13 -18.62 -2.84
C SER A 190 5.70 -19.08 -4.24
N GLY A 191 6.11 -18.36 -5.29
CA GLY A 191 5.71 -18.60 -6.67
C GLY A 191 4.30 -18.09 -7.02
N ASN A 192 3.54 -17.54 -6.07
CA ASN A 192 2.17 -17.08 -6.26
C ASN A 192 2.10 -15.64 -6.80
N TYR A 193 2.91 -15.29 -7.79
CA TYR A 193 2.92 -13.94 -8.35
C TYR A 193 2.92 -13.93 -9.88
N GLU A 194 2.54 -12.80 -10.46
CA GLU A 194 2.63 -12.54 -11.90
C GLU A 194 3.15 -11.12 -12.11
N LEU A 195 4.18 -10.99 -12.96
CA LEU A 195 4.67 -9.68 -13.41
C LEU A 195 3.92 -9.29 -14.67
N VAL A 196 3.25 -8.15 -14.62
CA VAL A 196 2.35 -7.73 -15.69
C VAL A 196 2.84 -6.45 -16.37
N ASP A 197 2.56 -6.34 -17.66
CA ASP A 197 2.74 -5.14 -18.48
C ASP A 197 1.40 -4.41 -18.64
N TYR A 198 1.39 -3.28 -19.36
CA TYR A 198 0.28 -2.33 -19.44
C TYR A 198 -1.00 -2.86 -20.13
N ASP A 199 -0.92 -3.99 -20.81
CA ASP A 199 -2.02 -4.64 -21.53
C ASP A 199 -2.70 -5.76 -20.72
N TYR A 200 -2.29 -5.96 -19.47
CA TYR A 200 -2.86 -6.98 -18.62
C TYR A 200 -4.26 -6.63 -18.14
N ASN A 201 -5.13 -7.62 -18.25
CA ASN A 201 -6.47 -7.60 -17.68
C ASN A 201 -6.60 -8.81 -16.74
N ILE A 202 -7.15 -8.59 -15.55
CA ILE A 202 -7.51 -9.70 -14.65
C ILE A 202 -8.62 -10.55 -15.30
N ASP A 203 -9.52 -9.89 -16.03
CA ASP A 203 -10.48 -10.42 -16.98
C ASP A 203 -11.08 -9.28 -17.82
N ASP A 204 -12.09 -9.58 -18.64
CA ASP A 204 -12.81 -8.60 -19.48
C ASP A 204 -13.48 -7.45 -18.69
N SER A 205 -13.54 -7.52 -17.36
CA SER A 205 -14.16 -6.51 -16.50
C SER A 205 -13.17 -5.65 -15.71
N VAL A 206 -11.91 -6.06 -15.58
CA VAL A 206 -10.91 -5.33 -14.79
C VAL A 206 -9.58 -5.24 -15.57
N SER A 207 -9.32 -4.04 -16.09
CA SER A 207 -8.10 -3.67 -16.80
C SER A 207 -7.15 -2.86 -15.93
N ILE A 208 -5.86 -2.97 -16.20
CA ILE A 208 -4.82 -2.15 -15.56
C ILE A 208 -4.41 -1.02 -16.52
N ILE A 209 -4.28 0.20 -16.01
CA ILE A 209 -3.78 1.34 -16.77
C ILE A 209 -2.53 1.87 -16.07
N HIS A 210 -1.44 2.02 -16.82
CA HIS A 210 -0.20 2.59 -16.30
C HIS A 210 -0.32 4.12 -16.17
N THR A 211 0.08 4.63 -15.00
CA THR A 211 0.14 6.06 -14.69
C THR A 211 1.51 6.44 -14.13
N PRO A 212 2.56 6.41 -14.97
CA PRO A 212 3.94 6.58 -14.52
C PRO A 212 4.17 7.99 -13.95
N GLY A 213 5.02 8.09 -12.94
CA GLY A 213 5.40 9.35 -12.31
C GLY A 213 5.89 9.17 -10.89
N HIS A 214 4.99 8.76 -9.99
CA HIS A 214 5.33 8.51 -8.58
C HIS A 214 6.33 7.36 -8.43
N THR A 215 6.04 6.25 -9.11
CA THR A 215 6.99 5.17 -9.43
C THR A 215 7.06 5.03 -10.96
N PRO A 216 8.05 4.27 -11.50
CA PRO A 216 8.28 4.13 -12.94
C PRO A 216 7.06 4.00 -13.84
#